data_AF-A0A934D9S7-F1
#
_entry.id   AF-A0A934D9S7-F1
#
_cell.length_a   1.000
_cell.length_b   1.000
_cell.length_c   1.000
_cell.angle_alpha   90.00
_cell.angle_beta   90.00
_cell.angle_gamma   90.00
#
_symmetry.space_group_name_H-M   'P 1'
#
loop_
_entity.id
_entity.type
_entity.pdbx_description
1 polymer ?
#
loop_
_entity_poly.entity_id
_entity_poly.type
_entity_poly.pdbx_seq_one_letter_code
_entity_poly.pdbx_strand_id
1 'polypeptide(L)'
;MNGNKDFQSVGQILKRFDPTKDKYISREFQAYGYYLAEELGDLRHKALYIKYGKTIPRAILEEALNFVKSAGKVRSKPRLFMWKLKQLRKE
;
A
#
# COMPACT_ATOMS: atom_id res chain seq x y z
N MET A 1 36.15 -17.39 -12.92
CA MET A 1 35.19 -18.44 -13.34
C MET A 1 33.87 -17.76 -13.64
N ASN A 2 33.63 -17.41 -14.91
CA ASN A 2 32.38 -16.77 -15.35
C ASN A 2 31.42 -17.86 -15.81
N GLY A 3 30.45 -18.20 -14.96
CA GLY A 3 29.41 -19.17 -15.29
C GLY A 3 28.39 -18.57 -16.26
N ASN A 4 28.23 -19.22 -17.41
CA ASN A 4 27.17 -18.99 -18.38
C ASN A 4 25.81 -18.98 -17.66
N LYS A 5 25.06 -17.87 -17.71
CA LYS A 5 23.66 -17.86 -17.27
C LYS A 5 22.81 -18.37 -18.43
N ASP A 6 22.70 -19.69 -18.55
CA ASP A 6 21.79 -20.32 -19.50
C ASP A 6 20.33 -19.99 -19.15
N PHE A 7 19.47 -19.93 -20.17
CA PHE A 7 18.04 -19.68 -20.02
C PHE A 7 17.41 -20.76 -19.12
N GLN A 8 16.71 -20.33 -18.07
CA GLN A 8 15.99 -21.23 -17.18
C GLN A 8 14.69 -21.73 -17.85
N SER A 9 14.40 -23.03 -17.73
CA SER A 9 13.13 -23.56 -18.22
C SER A 9 11.96 -23.10 -17.35
N VAL A 10 10.76 -22.98 -17.95
CA VAL A 10 9.54 -22.58 -17.22
C VAL A 10 9.28 -23.48 -16.00
N GLY A 11 9.51 -24.79 -16.13
CA GLY A 11 9.39 -25.73 -15.02
C GLY A 11 10.36 -25.45 -13.86
N GLN A 12 11.58 -24.97 -14.13
CA GLN A 12 12.52 -24.56 -13.08
C GLN A 12 12.09 -23.27 -12.38
N ILE A 13 11.48 -22.34 -13.11
CA ILE A 13 10.94 -21.09 -12.55
C ILE A 13 9.77 -21.39 -11.61
N LEU A 14 8.84 -22.27 -12.03
CA LEU A 14 7.66 -22.63 -11.26
C LEU A 14 7.98 -23.37 -9.96
N LYS A 15 9.10 -24.10 -9.87
CA LYS A 15 9.53 -24.75 -8.60
C LYS A 15 9.75 -23.78 -7.44
N ARG A 16 9.99 -22.49 -7.71
CA ARG A 16 10.20 -21.44 -6.70
C ARG A 16 8.98 -20.56 -6.47
N PHE A 17 7.92 -20.77 -7.26
CA PHE A 17 6.70 -19.98 -7.17
C PHE A 17 5.82 -20.53 -6.05
N ASP A 18 5.53 -19.69 -5.06
CA ASP A 18 4.58 -19.99 -4.00
C ASP A 18 3.29 -19.21 -4.29
N PRO A 19 2.22 -19.86 -4.76
CA PRO A 19 0.98 -19.19 -5.11
C PRO A 19 0.26 -18.57 -3.91
N THR A 20 0.66 -18.93 -2.69
CA THR A 20 0.05 -18.43 -1.45
C THR A 20 0.75 -17.17 -0.93
N LYS A 21 1.92 -16.83 -1.48
CA LYS A 21 2.72 -15.68 -1.04
C LYS A 21 2.83 -14.65 -2.14
N ASP A 22 2.35 -13.45 -1.85
CA ASP A 22 2.59 -12.30 -2.71
C ASP A 22 4.09 -11.95 -2.70
N LYS A 23 4.68 -11.77 -3.88
CA LYS A 23 6.09 -11.44 -4.05
C LYS A 23 6.45 -10.08 -3.44
N TYR A 24 5.51 -9.15 -3.39
CA TYR A 24 5.72 -7.76 -2.99
C TYR A 24 5.07 -7.40 -1.65
N ILE A 25 3.97 -8.07 -1.29
CA ILE A 25 3.24 -7.86 -0.03
C ILE A 25 3.62 -8.96 0.96
N SER A 26 4.65 -8.69 1.76
CA SER A 26 5.17 -9.60 2.79
C SER A 26 4.66 -9.28 4.21
N ARG A 27 4.07 -8.09 4.40
CA ARG A 27 3.66 -7.57 5.72
C ARG A 27 2.31 -6.87 5.65
N GLU A 28 1.57 -6.92 6.75
CA GLU A 28 0.23 -6.31 6.86
C GLU A 28 0.23 -4.82 6.49
N PHE A 29 1.19 -4.04 6.97
CA PHE A 29 1.25 -2.61 6.65
C PHE A 29 1.45 -2.32 5.15
N GLN A 30 2.03 -3.26 4.37
CA GLN A 30 2.17 -3.12 2.93
C GLN A 30 0.82 -3.34 2.24
N ALA A 31 0.08 -4.37 2.67
CA ALA A 31 -1.28 -4.64 2.21
C ALA A 31 -2.19 -3.44 2.54
N TYR A 32 -2.10 -2.92 3.76
CA TYR A 32 -2.92 -1.78 4.16
C TYR A 32 -2.55 -0.49 3.44
N GLY A 33 -1.26 -0.21 3.26
CA GLY A 33 -0.84 0.96 2.49
C GLY A 33 -1.33 0.90 1.04
N TYR A 34 -1.35 -0.29 0.44
CA TYR A 34 -1.92 -0.49 -0.89
C TYR A 34 -3.44 -0.27 -0.87
N TYR A 35 -4.14 -0.85 0.10
CA TYR A 35 -5.57 -0.64 0.32
C TYR A 35 -5.96 0.84 0.46
N LEU A 36 -5.20 1.62 1.24
CA LEU A 36 -5.39 3.07 1.37
C LEU A 36 -5.26 3.78 0.02
N ALA A 37 -4.26 3.39 -0.78
CA ALA A 37 -4.05 3.97 -2.10
C ALA A 37 -5.19 3.65 -3.07
N GLU A 38 -5.77 2.45 -3.01
CA GLU A 38 -6.95 2.07 -3.78
C GLU A 38 -8.20 2.86 -3.37
N GLU A 39 -8.51 2.90 -2.07
CA GLU A 39 -9.68 3.59 -1.54
C GLU A 39 -9.68 5.10 -1.84
N LEU A 40 -8.49 5.70 -1.82
CA LEU A 40 -8.29 7.11 -2.13
C LEU A 40 -8.16 7.38 -3.64
N GLY A 41 -8.09 6.34 -4.47
CA GLY A 41 -7.90 6.45 -5.92
C GLY A 41 -6.53 7.01 -6.31
N ASP A 42 -5.49 6.75 -5.52
CA ASP A 42 -4.14 7.30 -5.68
C ASP A 42 -3.05 6.22 -5.64
N LEU A 43 -3.26 5.16 -6.43
CA LEU A 43 -2.31 4.06 -6.63
C LEU A 43 -0.93 4.53 -7.11
N ARG A 44 -0.87 5.67 -7.81
CA ARG A 44 0.39 6.28 -8.26
C ARG A 44 1.32 6.61 -7.09
N HIS A 45 0.77 6.92 -5.91
CA HIS A 45 1.54 7.21 -4.70
C HIS A 45 1.47 6.10 -3.66
N LYS A 46 1.17 4.84 -4.05
CA LYS A 46 1.09 3.68 -3.12
C LYS A 46 2.29 3.56 -2.15
N ALA A 47 3.50 3.90 -2.59
CA ALA A 47 4.70 3.86 -1.74
C ALA A 47 4.59 4.82 -0.54
N LEU A 48 3.95 5.98 -0.71
CA LEU A 48 3.67 6.92 0.38
C LEU A 48 2.72 6.31 1.41
N TYR A 49 1.64 5.69 0.94
CA TYR A 49 0.64 5.07 1.82
C TYR A 49 1.19 3.84 2.53
N ILE A 50 2.04 3.04 1.89
CA ILE A 50 2.79 1.94 2.53
C ILE A 50 3.72 2.48 3.61
N LYS A 51 4.42 3.59 3.34
CA LYS A 51 5.24 4.26 4.36
C LYS A 51 4.37 4.68 5.55
N TYR A 52 3.20 5.25 5.30
CA TYR A 52 2.27 5.64 6.37
C TYR A 52 1.78 4.44 7.18
N GLY A 53 1.34 3.36 6.54
CA GLY A 53 0.97 2.13 7.24
C GLY A 53 2.08 1.59 8.14
N LYS A 54 3.34 1.79 7.76
CA LYS A 54 4.50 1.40 8.56
C LYS A 54 4.80 2.33 9.73
N THR A 55 4.58 3.64 9.58
CA THR A 55 5.09 4.67 10.52
C THR A 55 4.02 5.35 11.37
N ILE A 56 2.75 5.23 10.99
CA ILE A 56 1.63 5.92 11.65
C ILE A 56 0.71 4.83 12.26
N PRO A 57 0.26 5.00 13.52
CA PRO A 57 -0.70 4.09 14.12
C PRO A 57 -1.93 3.86 13.24
N ARG A 58 -2.33 2.59 13.11
CA ARG A 58 -3.45 2.16 12.26
C ARG A 58 -4.74 2.93 12.55
N ALA A 59 -5.06 3.12 13.84
CA ALA A 59 -6.25 3.84 14.27
C ALA A 59 -6.36 5.25 13.66
N ILE A 60 -5.26 6.01 13.61
CA ILE A 60 -5.24 7.36 13.05
C ILE A 60 -5.48 7.34 11.53
N LEU A 61 -4.90 6.36 10.84
CA LEU A 61 -5.10 6.20 9.39
C LEU A 61 -6.53 5.79 9.05
N GLU A 62 -7.10 4.87 9.83
CA GLU A 62 -8.50 4.44 9.67
C GLU A 62 -9.47 5.59 9.94
N GLU A 63 -9.24 6.39 10.98
CA GLU A 63 -10.07 7.54 11.27
C GLU A 63 -10.02 8.57 10.13
N ALA A 64 -8.83 8.87 9.60
CA ALA A 64 -8.67 9.74 8.45
C ALA A 64 -9.37 9.17 7.19
N LEU A 65 -9.28 7.86 6.97
CA LEU A 65 -9.95 7.20 5.84
C LEU A 65 -11.47 7.24 5.98
N ASN A 66 -11.99 6.91 7.16
CA ASN A 66 -13.43 6.91 7.46
C ASN A 66 -14.03 8.30 7.28
N PHE A 67 -13.32 9.35 7.68
CA PHE A 67 -13.71 10.73 7.41
C PHE A 67 -13.82 11.03 5.91
N VAL A 68 -12.91 10.51 5.09
CA VAL A 68 -12.96 10.70 3.63
C VAL A 68 -14.09 9.87 3.00
N LYS A 69 -14.38 8.68 3.53
CA LYS A 69 -15.48 7.82 3.06
C LYS A 69 -16.86 8.41 3.37
N SER A 70 -17.01 9.08 4.50
CA SER A 70 -18.25 9.76 4.88
C SER A 70 -18.42 11.12 4.18
N ALA A 71 -17.34 11.71 3.68
CA ALA A 71 -17.41 12.91 2.88
C ALA A 71 -18.10 12.63 1.53
N GLY A 72 -19.11 13.43 1.18
CA GLY A 72 -19.88 13.30 -0.06
C GLY A 72 -19.07 13.60 -1.33
N LYS A 73 -19.50 14.59 -2.13
CA LYS A 73 -18.79 14.91 -3.39
C LYS A 73 -17.50 15.67 -3.09
N VAL A 74 -16.37 14.96 -3.02
CA VAL A 74 -15.04 15.54 -2.76
C VAL A 74 -14.26 15.71 -4.07
N ARG A 75 -13.64 16.88 -4.25
CA ARG A 75 -12.78 17.17 -5.43
C ARG A 75 -11.54 16.26 -5.51
N SER A 76 -11.01 15.83 -4.37
CA SER A 76 -9.84 14.95 -4.29
C SER A 76 -9.77 14.27 -2.92
N LYS A 77 -10.10 12.98 -2.90
CA LYS A 77 -9.99 12.12 -1.71
C LYS A 77 -8.57 12.12 -1.11
N PRO A 78 -7.47 12.03 -1.90
CA PRO A 78 -6.12 12.04 -1.35
C PRO A 78 -5.79 13.32 -0.58
N ARG A 79 -6.16 14.48 -1.12
CA ARG A 79 -5.89 15.77 -0.45
C ARG A 79 -6.69 15.91 0.84
N LEU A 80 -7.95 15.48 0.83
CA LEU A 80 -8.78 15.48 2.04
C LEU A 80 -8.22 14.55 3.12
N PHE A 81 -7.77 13.36 2.71
CA PHE A 81 -7.08 12.41 3.60
C PHE A 81 -5.85 13.03 4.25
N MET A 82 -4.96 13.63 3.44
CA MET A 82 -3.74 14.28 3.96
C MET A 82 -4.05 15.43 4.91
N TRP A 83 -5.08 16.22 4.60
CA TRP A 83 -5.53 17.30 5.47
C TRP A 83 -6.03 16.78 6.81
N LYS A 84 -6.92 15.76 6.83
CA LYS A 84 -7.46 15.19 8.07
C LYS A 84 -6.38 14.48 8.87
N LEU A 85 -5.51 13.73 8.22
CA LEU A 85 -4.35 13.07 8.85
C LEU A 85 -3.42 14.08 9.54
N LYS A 86 -3.26 15.28 8.98
CA LYS A 86 -2.48 16.37 9.62
C LYS A 86 -3.16 16.91 10.87
N GLN A 87 -4.50 16.95 10.93
CA GLN A 87 -5.24 17.37 12.12
C GLN A 87 -5.09 16.34 13.25
N LEU A 88 -5.37 15.06 12.94
CA LEU A 88 -5.32 13.96 13.93
C LEU A 88 -3.93 13.71 14.54
N ARG A 89 -2.87 14.20 13.90
CA ARG A 89 -1.49 14.08 14.42
C ARG A 89 -1.06 15.27 15.29
N LYS A 90 -1.89 16.32 15.36
CA LYS A 90 -1.64 17.52 16.17
C LYS A 90 -2.49 17.55 17.44
N GLU A 91 -3.58 16.79 17.45
CA GLU A 91 -4.33 16.40 18.64
C GLU A 91 -3.45 15.49 19.52
#